data_AF-A0A1L9QP65-F1
#
_entry.id   AF-A0A1L9QP65-F1
#
_cell.length_a   1.000
_cell.length_b   1.000
_cell.length_c   1.000
_cell.angle_alpha   90.00
_cell.angle_beta   90.00
_cell.angle_gamma   90.00
#
_symmetry.space_group_name_H-M   'P 1'
#
loop_
_entity.id
_entity.type
_entity.pdbx_description
1 polymer ?
#
loop_
_entity_poly.entity_id
_entity_poly.type
_entity_poly.pdbx_seq_one_letter_code
_entity_poly.pdbx_strand_id
1 'polypeptide(L)'
;MPTFAKAIGAGATKRILLTINGAGWHRSGKVKIPDGIHIKLLPPYSPGLQPAERLWPLMEEPLVHQCLTLANSMQEQVRHLTQFHGLPA
;
A
#
# COMPACT_ATOMS: atom_id res chain seq x y z
N MET A 1 -3.29 8.40 7.96
CA MET A 1 -2.78 7.54 9.05
C MET A 1 -3.76 7.39 10.22
N PRO A 2 -4.41 8.44 10.76
CA PRO A 2 -5.36 8.27 11.88
C PRO A 2 -6.53 7.33 11.56
N THR A 3 -7.13 7.44 10.36
CA THR A 3 -8.22 6.55 9.92
C THR A 3 -7.77 5.09 9.85
N PHE A 4 -6.58 4.83 9.29
CA PHE A 4 -6.01 3.49 9.22
C PHE A 4 -5.77 2.92 10.63
N ALA A 5 -5.10 3.67 11.51
CA ALA A 5 -4.84 3.26 12.89
C ALA A 5 -6.13 2.88 13.63
N LYS A 6 -7.19 3.68 13.47
CA LYS A 6 -8.51 3.38 14.04
C LYS A 6 -9.11 2.11 13.44
N ALA A 7 -9.12 1.96 12.12
CA ALA A 7 -9.73 0.82 11.43
C ALA A 7 -9.11 -0.52 11.84
N ILE A 8 -7.80 -0.54 12.04
CA ILE A 8 -7.06 -1.74 12.43
C ILE A 8 -6.87 -1.88 13.95
N GLY A 9 -7.35 -0.92 14.74
CA GLY A 9 -7.27 -0.92 16.20
C GLY A 9 -5.84 -0.79 16.76
N ALA A 10 -4.97 0.00 16.11
CA ALA A 10 -3.64 0.29 16.65
C ALA A 10 -3.73 1.13 17.93
N GLY A 11 -2.87 0.81 18.90
CA GLY A 11 -2.82 1.50 20.18
C GLY A 11 -1.85 0.83 21.15
N ALA A 12 -2.09 1.02 22.46
CA ALA A 12 -1.22 0.49 23.51
C ALA A 12 -1.06 -1.05 23.47
N THR A 13 -2.15 -1.77 23.17
CA THR A 13 -2.19 -3.23 23.17
C THR A 13 -1.90 -3.86 21.80
N LYS A 14 -1.94 -3.07 20.72
CA LYS A 14 -1.70 -3.53 19.36
C LYS A 14 -0.76 -2.58 18.64
N ARG A 15 0.51 -2.98 18.55
CA ARG A 15 1.55 -2.24 17.82
C ARG A 15 1.63 -2.74 16.38
N ILE A 16 1.78 -1.81 15.44
CA ILE A 16 1.98 -2.08 14.02
C ILE A 16 3.31 -1.53 13.60
N LEU A 17 4.14 -2.38 13.00
CA LEU A 17 5.32 -1.95 12.28
C LEU A 17 4.96 -1.82 10.80
N LEU A 18 5.00 -0.60 10.28
CA LEU A 18 4.72 -0.29 8.90
C LEU A 18 6.04 -0.05 8.16
N THR A 19 6.40 -0.96 7.26
CA THR A 19 7.60 -0.84 6.40
C THR A 19 7.23 -0.15 5.09
N ILE A 20 7.91 0.95 4.77
CA ILE A 20 7.62 1.75 3.57
C ILE A 20 8.90 2.24 2.91
N ASN A 21 8.82 2.55 1.61
CA ASN A 21 9.92 3.21 0.92
C ASN A 21 10.17 4.65 1.43
N GLY A 22 11.30 5.21 1.01
CA GLY A 22 11.70 6.57 1.33
C GLY A 22 11.13 7.62 0.38
N ALA A 23 9.85 7.57 -0.02
CA ALA A 23 9.29 8.69 -0.78
C ALA A 23 9.23 9.97 0.08
N GLY A 24 9.40 11.14 -0.55
CA GLY A 24 9.49 12.43 0.18
C GLY A 24 8.30 12.72 1.09
N TRP A 25 7.09 12.34 0.68
CA TRP A 25 5.88 12.48 1.49
C TRP A 25 5.85 11.59 2.73
N HIS A 26 6.60 10.48 2.78
CA HIS A 26 6.67 9.61 3.95
C HIS A 26 7.62 10.15 5.02
N ARG A 27 8.60 10.97 4.62
CA ARG A 27 9.57 11.62 5.51
C ARG A 27 9.18 13.05 5.91
N SER A 28 8.07 13.56 5.39
CA SER A 28 7.62 14.91 5.69
C SER A 28 7.27 15.02 7.18
N GLY A 29 7.77 16.07 7.84
CA GLY A 29 7.38 16.40 9.22
C GLY A 29 5.89 16.72 9.39
N LYS A 30 5.13 16.85 8.29
CA LYS A 30 3.67 16.99 8.30
C LYS A 30 2.95 15.65 8.55
N VAL A 31 3.63 14.52 8.45
CA VAL A 31 3.05 13.20 8.70
C VAL A 31 2.92 12.97 10.20
N LYS A 32 1.68 12.96 10.69
CA LYS A 32 1.37 12.56 12.07
C LYS A 32 1.26 11.04 12.16
N ILE A 33 2.14 10.43 12.93
CA ILE A 33 2.14 8.98 13.21
C ILE A 33 1.26 8.74 14.46
N PRO A 34 0.14 8.01 14.35
CA PRO A 34 -0.71 7.70 15.50
C PRO A 34 -0.05 6.74 16.48
N ASP A 35 -0.52 6.75 17.72
CA ASP A 35 -0.14 5.76 18.73
C ASP A 35 -0.40 4.34 18.23
N GLY A 36 0.51 3.43 18.58
CA GLY A 36 0.47 2.06 18.10
C GLY A 36 1.19 1.85 16.76
N ILE A 37 1.38 2.88 15.93
CA ILE A 37 2.06 2.75 14.63
C ILE A 37 3.53 3.15 14.75
N HIS A 38 4.40 2.32 14.20
CA HIS A 38 5.83 2.58 14.04
C HIS A 38 6.20 2.49 12.57
N ILE A 39 6.97 3.44 12.07
CA ILE A 39 7.41 3.45 10.66
C ILE A 39 8.86 2.96 10.58
N LYS A 40 9.11 2.01 9.70
CA LYS A 40 10.46 1.61 9.29
C LYS A 40 10.66 1.95 7.82
N LEU A 41 11.58 2.87 7.54
CA LEU A 41 11.98 3.16 6.18
C LEU A 41 12.88 2.03 5.66
N LEU A 42 12.59 1.58 4.45
CA LEU A 42 13.44 0.65 3.70
C LEU A 42 14.69 1.37 3.16
N PRO A 43 15.81 0.65 2.96
CA PRO A 43 16.98 1.21 2.28
C PRO A 43 16.61 1.77 0.90
N PRO A 44 17.28 2.84 0.44
CA PRO A 44 17.09 3.37 -0.91
C PRO A 44 17.27 2.27 -1.97
N TYR A 45 16.52 2.40 -3.08
CA TYR A 45 16.64 1.52 -4.24
C TYR A 45 16.50 0.01 -3.94
N SER A 46 15.72 -0.34 -2.92
CA SER A 46 15.48 -1.73 -2.52
C SER A 46 14.03 -2.17 -2.74
N PRO A 47 13.50 -2.12 -3.98
CA PRO A 47 12.11 -2.48 -4.26
C PRO A 47 11.80 -3.93 -3.86
N GLY A 48 12.74 -4.86 -4.01
CA GLY A 48 12.55 -6.25 -3.61
C GLY A 48 12.24 -6.47 -2.12
N LEU A 49 12.49 -5.48 -1.27
CA LEU A 49 12.15 -5.53 0.16
C LEU A 49 10.73 -5.03 0.47
N GLN A 50 10.08 -4.34 -0.47
CA GLN A 50 8.74 -3.84 -0.30
C GLN A 50 7.72 -4.91 -0.73
N PRO A 51 6.94 -5.49 0.21
CA PRO A 51 6.03 -6.59 -0.13
C PRO A 51 5.02 -6.24 -1.21
N ALA A 52 4.61 -4.97 -1.30
CA ALA A 52 3.68 -4.46 -2.31
C ALA A 52 4.22 -4.59 -3.74
N GLU A 53 5.54 -4.55 -3.96
CA GLU A 53 6.12 -4.69 -5.32
C GLU A 53 5.85 -6.08 -5.93
N ARG A 54 5.61 -7.10 -5.10
CA ARG A 54 5.23 -8.44 -5.56
C ARG A 54 3.84 -8.48 -6.18
N LEU A 55 3.01 -7.47 -5.94
CA LEU A 55 1.67 -7.37 -6.50
C LEU A 55 1.67 -6.78 -7.91
N TRP A 56 2.73 -6.09 -8.34
CA TRP A 56 2.75 -5.47 -9.66
C TRP A 56 2.61 -6.46 -10.81
N PRO A 57 3.37 -7.57 -10.88
CA PRO A 57 3.18 -8.53 -11.98
C PRO A 57 1.75 -9.09 -12.02
N LEU A 58 1.15 -9.36 -10.86
CA LEU A 58 -0.23 -9.87 -10.76
C LEU A 58 -1.28 -8.90 -11.29
N MET A 59 -0.99 -7.59 -11.27
CA MET A 59 -1.90 -6.55 -11.75
C MET A 59 -1.55 -6.06 -13.15
N GLU A 60 -0.28 -5.99 -13.51
CA GLU A 60 0.17 -5.47 -14.81
C GLU A 60 0.01 -6.50 -15.94
N GLU A 61 0.34 -7.78 -15.69
CA GLU A 61 0.25 -8.83 -16.72
C GLU A 61 -1.15 -8.94 -17.34
N PRO A 62 -2.27 -8.90 -16.58
CA PRO A 62 -3.60 -8.91 -17.17
C PRO A 62 -3.97 -7.64 -17.94
N LEU A 63 -3.32 -6.51 -17.63
CA LEU A 63 -3.69 -5.18 -18.13
C LEU A 63 -2.85 -4.73 -19.33
N VAL A 64 -1.66 -5.31 -19.55
CA VAL A 64 -0.69 -4.85 -20.56
C VAL A 64 -1.24 -4.83 -22.00
N HIS A 65 -2.28 -5.61 -22.30
CA HIS A 65 -2.94 -5.65 -23.62
C HIS A 65 -4.29 -4.94 -23.67
N GLN A 66 -4.67 -4.20 -22.63
CA GLN A 66 -5.97 -3.56 -22.52
C GLN A 66 -5.86 -2.05 -22.74
N CYS A 67 -6.63 -1.52 -23.69
CA CYS A 67 -6.73 -0.08 -23.91
C CYS A 67 -7.79 0.50 -22.97
N LEU A 68 -7.34 0.98 -21.80
CA LEU A 68 -8.22 1.60 -20.81
C LEU A 68 -8.37 3.08 -21.14
N THR A 69 -9.55 3.46 -21.61
CA THR A 69 -9.82 4.81 -22.13
C THR A 69 -10.16 5.82 -21.06
N LEU A 70 -10.50 5.39 -19.84
CA LEU A 70 -10.96 6.22 -18.73
C LEU A 70 -10.39 5.74 -17.39
N ALA A 71 -10.06 6.67 -16.49
CA ALA A 71 -9.54 6.33 -15.15
C ALA A 71 -10.49 5.42 -14.34
N ASN A 72 -11.81 5.58 -14.52
CA ASN A 72 -12.80 4.73 -13.85
C ASN A 72 -12.75 3.27 -14.31
N SER A 73 -12.43 3.01 -15.58
CA SER A 73 -12.30 1.62 -16.06
C SER A 73 -11.06 0.95 -15.47
N MET A 74 -10.00 1.71 -15.20
CA MET A 74 -8.80 1.18 -14.53
C MET A 74 -9.08 0.78 -13.08
N GLN A 75 -9.78 1.63 -12.32
CA GLN A 75 -10.05 1.35 -10.90
C GLN A 75 -10.92 0.10 -10.70
N GLU A 76 -11.92 -0.09 -11.56
CA GLU A 76 -12.81 -1.25 -11.47
C GLU A 76 -12.08 -2.56 -11.83
N GLN A 77 -11.19 -2.51 -12.82
CA GLN A 77 -10.37 -3.68 -13.17
C GLN A 77 -9.38 -4.06 -12.07
N VAL A 78 -8.72 -3.08 -11.47
CA VAL A 78 -7.84 -3.34 -10.32
C VAL A 78 -8.63 -3.97 -9.17
N ARG A 79 -9.84 -3.48 -8.88
CA ARG A 79 -10.71 -4.09 -7.86
C ARG A 79 -11.03 -5.55 -8.16
N HIS A 80 -11.46 -5.85 -9.38
CA HIS A 80 -11.79 -7.20 -9.79
C HIS A 80 -10.58 -8.15 -9.64
N LEU A 81 -9.39 -7.72 -10.05
CA LEU A 81 -8.15 -8.51 -9.91
C LEU A 81 -7.79 -8.76 -8.44
N THR A 82 -7.97 -7.78 -7.56
CA THR A 82 -7.65 -7.95 -6.12
C THR A 82 -8.62 -8.88 -5.37
N GLN A 83 -9.90 -8.92 -5.78
CA GLN A 83 -10.91 -9.81 -5.17
C GLN A 83 -10.69 -11.29 -5.51
N PHE A 84 -10.18 -11.59 -6.71
CA PHE A 84 -9.95 -12.97 -7.15
C PHE A 84 -8.77 -13.65 -6.43
N HIS A 85 -7.83 -12.87 -5.90
CA HIS A 85 -6.63 -13.36 -5.22
C HIS A 85 -6.73 -13.37 -3.68
N GLY A 86 -7.89 -13.07 -3.10
CA GLY A 86 -8.12 -13.15 -1.65
C GLY A 86 -7.32 -12.15 -0.82
N LEU A 87 -6.84 -11.06 -1.44
CA LEU A 87 -6.16 -9.97 -0.72
C LEU A 87 -7.24 -9.02 -0.15
N PRO A 88 -7.25 -8.74 1.17
CA PRO A 88 -8.24 -7.82 1.73
C PRO A 88 -8.03 -6.40 1.16
N ALA A 89 -9.14 -5.79 0.76
CA ALA A 89 -9.23 -4.42 0.26
C ALA A 89 -8.85 -3.37 1.32
#